data_AF-A0A063BHI6-F1
#
_entry.id   AF-A0A063BHI6-F1
#
_cell.length_a   1.000
_cell.length_b   1.000
_cell.length_c   1.000
_cell.angle_alpha   90.00
_cell.angle_beta   90.00
_cell.angle_gamma   90.00
#
_symmetry.space_group_name_H-M   'P 1'
#
loop_
_entity.id
_entity.type
_entity.pdbx_description
1 polymer ?
#
loop_
_entity_poly.entity_id
_entity_poly.type
_entity_poly.pdbx_seq_one_letter_code
_entity_poly.pdbx_strand_id
1 'polypeptide(L)'
;MRPARLANGTSLIEVMVAVALLAALMLAVTGSQLAMLRAQRTTIWRERALWLADARIEGARAAASADPWLVALAAASLPDGTVTVVAGQGDARVAVVVWRDGDAGAAAPCDAWRASSRLPSCARVPFAEARRDAR
;
A
#
# COMPACT_ATOMS: atom_id res chain seq x y z
N MET A 1 -62.17 -18.63 -41.95
CA MET A 1 -61.78 -19.17 -40.62
C MET A 1 -60.33 -19.60 -40.68
N ARG A 2 -59.42 -18.90 -39.98
CA ARG A 2 -58.13 -19.46 -39.56
C ARG A 2 -57.56 -18.59 -38.41
N PRO A 3 -57.29 -19.17 -37.23
CA PRO A 3 -57.09 -18.41 -36.02
C PRO A 3 -55.66 -17.85 -35.93
N ALA A 4 -55.56 -16.53 -35.81
CA ALA A 4 -54.38 -15.89 -35.25
C ALA A 4 -54.53 -15.92 -33.72
N ARG A 5 -53.86 -16.86 -33.05
CA ARG A 5 -53.66 -16.86 -31.60
C ARG A 5 -52.76 -18.06 -31.26
N LEU A 6 -51.44 -17.83 -31.17
CA LEU A 6 -50.44 -18.69 -30.49
C LEU A 6 -49.04 -18.02 -30.43
N ALA A 7 -48.78 -16.95 -31.17
CA ALA A 7 -47.45 -16.29 -31.23
C ALA A 7 -47.06 -15.44 -30.00
N ASN A 8 -48.00 -15.08 -29.12
CA ASN A 8 -47.72 -14.13 -28.03
C ASN A 8 -47.11 -14.78 -26.76
N GLY A 9 -47.18 -16.11 -26.63
CA GLY A 9 -46.62 -16.83 -25.47
C GLY A 9 -45.14 -17.19 -25.61
N THR A 10 -44.67 -17.41 -26.85
CA THR A 10 -43.27 -17.70 -27.16
C THR A 10 -42.39 -16.46 -27.12
N SER A 11 -42.91 -15.31 -27.56
CA SER A 11 -42.18 -14.03 -27.54
C SER A 11 -41.79 -13.58 -26.13
N LEU A 12 -42.66 -13.74 -25.12
CA LEU A 12 -42.34 -13.35 -23.74
C LEU A 12 -41.25 -14.24 -23.14
N ILE A 13 -41.30 -15.56 -23.35
CA ILE A 13 -40.28 -16.49 -22.87
C ILE A 13 -38.95 -16.21 -23.56
N GLU A 14 -38.96 -15.97 -24.88
CA GLU A 14 -37.76 -15.65 -25.66
C GLU A 14 -37.09 -14.36 -25.17
N VAL A 15 -37.88 -13.32 -24.92
CA VAL A 15 -37.37 -12.05 -24.36
C VAL A 15 -36.81 -12.27 -22.95
N MET A 16 -37.51 -13.02 -22.09
CA MET A 16 -37.02 -13.30 -20.73
C MET A 16 -35.72 -14.11 -20.75
N VAL A 17 -35.58 -15.09 -21.66
CA VAL A 17 -34.35 -15.86 -21.85
C VAL A 17 -33.23 -14.96 -22.39
N ALA A 18 -33.50 -14.13 -23.39
CA ALA A 18 -32.51 -13.19 -23.93
C ALA A 18 -32.01 -12.23 -22.85
N VAL A 19 -32.91 -11.68 -22.03
CA VAL A 19 -32.56 -10.80 -20.90
C VAL A 19 -31.74 -11.56 -19.85
N ALA A 20 -32.12 -12.80 -19.51
CA ALA A 20 -31.37 -13.62 -18.56
C ALA A 20 -29.95 -13.93 -19.06
N LEU A 21 -29.79 -14.24 -20.35
CA LEU A 21 -28.49 -14.50 -20.98
C LEU A 21 -27.63 -13.24 -21.03
N LEU A 22 -28.21 -12.09 -21.42
CA LEU A 22 -27.50 -10.80 -21.41
C LEU A 22 -27.05 -10.42 -20.00
N ALA A 23 -27.90 -10.62 -18.99
CA ALA A 23 -27.54 -10.36 -17.60
C ALA A 23 -26.41 -11.28 -17.13
N ALA A 24 -26.46 -12.57 -17.44
CA ALA A 24 -25.41 -13.52 -17.10
C ALA A 24 -24.06 -13.18 -17.76
N LEU A 25 -24.08 -12.78 -19.05
CA LEU A 25 -22.90 -12.33 -19.77
C LEU A 25 -22.30 -11.07 -19.14
N MET A 26 -23.12 -10.08 -18.82
CA MET A 26 -22.66 -8.85 -18.16
C MET A 26 -22.06 -9.14 -16.78
N LEU A 27 -22.66 -10.05 -16.00
CA LEU A 27 -22.10 -10.46 -14.71
C LEU A 27 -20.73 -11.15 -14.88
N ALA A 28 -20.59 -12.02 -15.87
CA ALA A 28 -19.31 -12.69 -16.18
C ALA A 28 -18.23 -11.68 -16.61
N VAL A 29 -18.57 -10.72 -17.47
CA VAL A 29 -17.65 -9.65 -17.92
C VAL A 29 -17.24 -8.75 -16.76
N THR A 30 -18.18 -8.35 -15.90
CA THR A 30 -17.87 -7.49 -14.75
C THR A 30 -16.97 -8.22 -13.74
N GLY A 31 -17.22 -9.53 -13.54
CA GLY A 31 -16.38 -10.39 -12.71
C GLY A 31 -14.94 -10.51 -13.24
N SER A 32 -14.76 -10.69 -14.55
CA SER A 32 -13.44 -10.79 -15.16
C SER A 32 -12.67 -9.46 -15.10
N GLN A 33 -13.35 -8.34 -15.33
CA GLN A 33 -12.75 -7.00 -15.16
C GLN A 33 -12.29 -6.77 -13.72
N LEU A 34 -13.09 -7.15 -12.73
CA LEU A 34 -12.73 -7.01 -11.32
C LEU A 34 -11.52 -7.88 -10.94
N ALA A 35 -11.45 -9.10 -11.47
CA ALA A 35 -10.29 -9.98 -11.28
C ALA A 35 -9.01 -9.39 -11.91
N MET A 36 -9.11 -8.85 -13.13
CA MET A 36 -7.99 -8.19 -13.81
C MET A 36 -7.49 -6.96 -13.03
N LEU A 37 -8.40 -6.11 -12.55
CA LEU A 37 -8.05 -4.95 -11.73
C LEU A 37 -7.35 -5.35 -10.42
N ARG A 38 -7.77 -6.45 -9.79
CA ARG A 38 -7.09 -6.99 -8.59
C ARG A 38 -5.69 -7.50 -8.92
N ALA A 39 -5.51 -8.17 -10.06
CA ALA A 39 -4.19 -8.64 -10.49
C ALA A 39 -3.23 -7.47 -10.77
N GLN A 40 -3.69 -6.42 -11.46
CA GLN A 40 -2.86 -5.25 -11.77
C GLN A 40 -2.42 -4.45 -10.52
N ARG A 41 -3.23 -4.45 -9.46
CA ARG A 41 -2.80 -3.83 -8.19
C ARG A 41 -1.51 -4.47 -7.67
N THR A 42 -1.36 -5.79 -7.79
CA THR A 42 -0.17 -6.50 -7.27
C THR A 42 1.12 -6.13 -8.01
N THR A 43 1.05 -5.82 -9.31
CA THR A 43 2.22 -5.40 -10.09
C THR A 43 2.60 -3.96 -9.79
N ILE A 44 1.61 -3.06 -9.65
CA ILE A 44 1.84 -1.66 -9.27
C ILE A 44 2.49 -1.56 -7.88
N TRP A 45 2.06 -2.39 -6.92
CA TRP A 45 2.68 -2.43 -5.58
C TRP A 45 4.15 -2.88 -5.61
N ARG A 46 4.51 -3.81 -6.51
CA ARG A 46 5.90 -4.27 -6.67
C ARG A 46 6.80 -3.17 -7.25
N GLU A 47 6.34 -2.49 -8.29
CA GLU A 47 7.08 -1.38 -8.89
C GLU A 47 7.28 -0.22 -7.91
N ARG A 48 6.25 0.10 -7.12
CA ARG A 48 6.32 1.17 -6.11
C ARG A 48 7.24 0.81 -4.94
N ALA A 49 7.30 -0.46 -4.56
CA ALA A 49 8.25 -0.94 -3.56
C ALA A 49 9.70 -0.83 -4.03
N LEU A 50 9.97 -1.11 -5.31
CA LEU A 50 11.30 -0.94 -5.90
C LEU A 50 11.72 0.54 -5.95
N TRP A 51 10.82 1.44 -6.35
CA TRP A 51 11.07 2.89 -6.31
C TRP A 51 11.35 3.42 -4.91
N LEU A 52 10.61 2.96 -3.90
CA LEU A 52 10.83 3.34 -2.50
C LEU A 52 12.18 2.83 -1.97
N ALA A 53 12.61 1.64 -2.38
CA ALA A 53 13.91 1.08 -2.00
C ALA A 53 15.05 1.91 -2.59
N ASP A 54 14.96 2.29 -3.87
CA ASP A 54 15.98 3.10 -4.55
C ASP A 54 16.09 4.51 -3.96
N ALA A 55 14.95 5.19 -3.73
CA ALA A 55 14.92 6.50 -3.08
C ALA A 55 15.54 6.48 -1.67
N ARG A 56 15.41 5.36 -0.95
CA ARG A 56 16.05 5.18 0.36
C ARG A 56 17.55 4.99 0.25
N ILE A 57 18.02 4.25 -0.75
CA ILE A 57 19.46 4.09 -1.02
C ILE A 57 20.08 5.44 -1.36
N GLU A 58 19.40 6.23 -2.19
CA GLU A 58 19.89 7.54 -2.61
C GLU A 58 19.85 8.57 -1.46
N GLY A 59 18.80 8.55 -0.63
CA GLY A 59 18.75 9.35 0.60
C GLY A 59 19.84 8.99 1.60
N ALA A 60 20.22 7.72 1.71
CA ALA A 60 21.32 7.29 2.56
C ALA A 60 22.69 7.72 2.02
N ARG A 61 22.87 7.81 0.69
CA ARG A 61 24.07 8.37 0.07
C ARG A 61 24.16 9.89 0.23
N ALA A 62 23.02 10.59 0.15
CA ALA A 62 22.97 12.05 0.27
C ALA A 62 23.20 12.57 1.70
N ALA A 63 22.85 11.79 2.73
CA ALA A 63 22.91 12.20 4.14
C ALA A 63 24.32 12.13 4.80
N ALA A 64 25.41 12.23 4.02
CA ALA A 64 26.77 12.33 4.54
C ALA A 64 27.01 13.59 5.41
N SER A 65 26.09 14.57 5.37
CA SER A 65 25.98 15.67 6.32
C SER A 65 24.51 15.86 6.68
N ALA A 66 24.14 15.62 7.94
CA ALA A 66 22.79 15.90 8.44
C ALA A 66 22.57 17.42 8.48
N ASP A 67 22.18 17.98 7.34
CA ASP A 67 21.87 19.38 7.22
C ASP A 67 20.48 19.69 7.81
N PRO A 68 20.29 20.88 8.40
CA PRO A 68 19.00 21.32 8.96
C PRO A 68 17.80 21.22 8.00
N TRP A 69 18.03 21.25 6.69
CA TRP A 69 16.97 21.11 5.67
C TRP A 69 16.39 19.69 5.64
N LEU A 70 17.18 18.66 5.95
CA LEU A 70 16.73 17.27 5.93
C LEU A 70 15.79 16.99 7.12
N VAL A 71 16.04 17.63 8.26
CA VAL A 71 15.13 17.60 9.42
C VAL A 71 13.79 18.26 9.07
N ALA A 72 13.82 19.40 8.38
CA ALA A 72 12.61 20.09 7.93
C ALA A 72 11.83 19.26 6.88
N LEU A 73 12.53 18.63 5.95
CA LEU A 73 11.90 17.77 4.93
C LEU A 73 11.28 16.51 5.55
N ALA A 74 11.95 15.91 6.53
CA ALA A 74 11.40 14.77 7.28
C ALA A 74 10.11 15.17 8.03
N ALA A 75 10.10 16.33 8.67
CA ALA A 75 8.91 16.87 9.34
C ALA A 75 7.77 17.17 8.35
N ALA A 76 8.08 17.70 7.16
CA ALA A 76 7.08 17.96 6.12
C ALA A 76 6.51 16.67 5.50
N SER A 77 7.31 15.60 5.45
CA SER A 77 6.92 14.31 4.88
C SER A 77 6.11 13.45 5.85
N LEU A 78 6.21 13.72 7.16
CA LEU A 78 5.48 13.03 8.23
C LEU A 78 4.62 14.03 9.03
N PRO A 79 3.49 14.50 8.46
CA PRO A 79 2.51 15.23 9.26
C PRO A 79 2.08 14.36 10.44
N ASP A 80 2.17 14.90 11.65
CA ASP A 80 1.87 14.23 12.92
C ASP A 80 2.78 13.06 13.34
N GLY A 81 3.87 12.83 12.59
CA GLY A 81 4.88 11.84 12.93
C GLY A 81 6.16 12.47 13.49
N THR A 82 6.99 11.65 14.13
CA THR A 82 8.34 12.05 14.55
C THR A 82 9.36 11.03 14.08
N VAL A 83 10.55 11.51 13.74
CA VAL A 83 11.70 10.66 13.40
C VAL A 83 12.81 10.96 14.38
N THR A 84 13.30 9.92 15.05
CA THR A 84 14.45 10.00 15.94
C THR A 84 15.50 9.00 15.51
N VAL A 85 16.78 9.34 15.68
CA VAL A 85 17.88 8.42 15.42
C VAL A 85 18.48 8.03 16.76
N VAL A 86 18.48 6.73 17.06
CA VAL A 86 19.05 6.16 18.28
C VAL A 86 20.20 5.23 17.92
N ALA A 87 21.11 5.01 18.87
CA ALA A 87 22.16 4.01 18.72
C ALA A 87 21.54 2.60 18.64
N GLY A 88 22.02 1.79 17.69
CA GLY A 88 21.70 0.37 17.57
C GLY A 88 22.76 -0.50 18.24
N GLN A 89 22.74 -1.80 17.93
CA GLN A 89 23.84 -2.70 18.33
C GLN A 89 25.03 -2.56 17.38
N GLY A 90 26.23 -2.44 17.93
CA GLY A 90 27.47 -2.25 17.16
C GLY A 90 27.55 -0.88 16.50
N ASP A 91 28.08 -0.82 15.27
CA ASP A 91 28.21 0.41 14.48
C ASP A 91 26.90 0.81 13.75
N ALA A 92 25.80 0.12 14.05
CA ALA A 92 24.50 0.42 13.47
C ALA A 92 23.83 1.57 14.23
N ARG A 93 23.27 2.54 13.49
CA ARG A 93 22.25 3.46 14.00
C ARG A 93 20.87 2.96 13.61
N VAL A 94 19.86 3.33 14.38
CA VAL A 94 18.47 2.95 14.12
C VAL A 94 17.65 4.22 14.00
N ALA A 95 17.04 4.43 12.83
CA ALA A 95 16.00 5.43 12.67
C ALA A 95 14.69 4.84 13.20
N VAL A 96 14.09 5.50 14.18
CA VAL A 96 12.78 5.17 14.73
C VAL A 96 11.79 6.20 14.22
N VAL A 97 10.83 5.73 13.45
CA VAL A 97 9.72 6.52 12.92
C VAL A 97 8.50 6.20 13.75
N VAL A 98 7.86 7.22 14.32
CA VAL A 98 6.62 7.09 15.10
C VAL A 98 5.52 7.87 14.39
N TRP A 99 4.40 7.21 14.13
CA TRP A 99 3.17 7.82 13.63
C TRP A 99 2.17 7.87 14.78
N ARG A 100 1.53 9.03 14.98
CA ARG A 100 0.42 9.13 15.93
C ARG A 100 -0.82 8.53 15.27
N ASP A 101 -1.10 7.27 15.54
CA ASP A 101 -2.47 6.77 15.37
C ASP A 101 -3.36 7.53 16.37
N GLY A 102 -4.56 7.92 15.97
CA GLY A 102 -5.45 8.80 16.75
C GLY A 102 -5.83 8.33 18.17
N ASP A 103 -5.33 7.18 18.63
CA ASP A 103 -5.45 6.71 20.00
C ASP A 103 -4.18 7.03 20.80
N ALA A 104 -4.30 8.04 21.66
CA ALA A 104 -3.28 8.50 22.61
C ALA A 104 -3.06 7.50 23.77
N GLY A 105 -2.76 6.24 23.45
CA GLY A 105 -2.31 5.23 24.39
C GLY A 105 -0.80 5.06 24.27
N ALA A 106 -0.07 5.27 25.37
CA ALA A 106 1.38 5.20 25.50
C ALA A 106 2.06 4.26 24.47
N ALA A 107 2.91 4.83 23.63
CA ALA A 107 3.63 4.12 22.57
C ALA A 107 4.28 2.85 23.13
N ALA A 108 3.74 1.69 22.75
CA ALA A 108 4.39 0.42 23.03
C ALA A 108 5.82 0.46 22.47
N PRO A 109 6.80 -0.18 23.12
CA PRO A 109 8.14 -0.29 22.56
C PRO A 109 8.02 -0.87 21.15
N CYS A 110 8.61 -0.19 20.15
CA CYS A 110 8.62 -0.60 18.73
C CYS A 110 9.25 -1.98 18.48
N ASP A 111 9.65 -2.68 19.55
CA ASP A 111 10.23 -4.02 19.58
C ASP A 111 9.16 -5.13 19.57
N ALA A 112 7.92 -4.83 19.99
CA ALA A 112 6.84 -5.84 20.15
C ALA A 112 6.05 -6.16 18.86
N TRP A 113 6.33 -5.47 17.75
CA TRP A 113 5.51 -5.49 16.53
C TRP A 113 5.53 -6.81 15.74
N ARG A 114 6.58 -7.64 15.85
CA ARG A 114 6.76 -8.82 14.96
C ARG A 114 5.59 -9.82 14.97
N ALA A 115 4.68 -9.76 15.93
CA ALA A 115 3.57 -10.71 16.08
C ALA A 115 2.17 -10.15 15.75
N SER A 116 2.04 -8.87 15.36
CA SER A 116 0.72 -8.23 15.15
C SER A 116 0.37 -8.04 13.67
N SER A 117 -0.92 -8.19 13.33
CA SER A 117 -1.48 -7.98 11.99
C SER A 117 -1.97 -6.53 11.74
N ARG A 118 -1.77 -5.65 12.73
CA ARG A 118 -2.38 -4.31 12.81
C ARG A 118 -1.34 -3.23 12.47
N LEU A 119 -1.40 -2.54 11.33
CA LEU A 119 -0.33 -1.62 10.85
C LEU A 119 0.40 -0.89 12.00
N PRO A 120 1.74 -0.95 12.06
CA PRO A 120 2.45 -0.50 13.24
C PRO A 120 2.45 1.02 13.33
N SER A 121 2.11 1.53 14.51
CA SER A 121 2.27 2.95 14.86
C SER A 121 3.73 3.40 14.90
N CYS A 122 4.70 2.51 14.69
CA CYS A 122 6.11 2.86 14.53
C CYS A 122 6.93 1.85 13.72
N ALA A 123 7.99 2.34 13.04
CA ALA A 123 8.94 1.52 12.30
C ALA A 123 10.38 1.80 12.75
N ARG A 124 11.16 0.72 12.91
CA ARG A 124 12.60 0.77 13.17
C ARG A 124 13.34 0.37 11.91
N VAL A 125 14.26 1.21 11.46
CA VAL A 125 15.12 0.87 10.34
C VAL A 125 16.59 0.98 10.77
N PRO A 126 17.28 -0.16 10.98
CA PRO A 126 18.71 -0.14 11.23
C PRO A 126 19.48 0.26 9.97
N PHE A 127 20.57 0.99 10.15
CA PHE A 127 21.49 1.38 9.09
C PHE A 127 22.91 1.49 9.65
N ALA A 128 23.92 1.16 8.85
CA ALA A 128 25.31 1.40 9.21
C ALA A 128 25.67 2.84 8.87
N GLU A 129 26.38 3.53 9.77
CA GLU A 129 27.02 4.78 9.37
C GLU A 129 28.24 4.49 8.51
N ALA A 130 28.37 5.19 7.38
CA ALA A 130 29.59 5.16 6.61
C ALA A 130 30.73 5.65 7.53
N ARG A 131 31.72 4.79 7.76
CA ARG A 131 32.93 5.13 8.49
C ARG A 131 33.55 6.34 7.77
N ARG A 132 33.58 7.50 8.41
CA ARG A 132 34.36 8.62 7.86
C ARG A 132 35.81 8.19 7.92
N ASP A 133 36.36 7.84 6.77
CA ASP A 133 37.81 7.71 6.64
C ASP A 133 38.40 9.10 6.89
N ALA A 134 39.02 9.25 8.06
CA ALA A 134 39.74 10.45 8.44
C ALA A 134 40.93 10.61 7.47
N ARG A 135 40.93 11.70 6.72
CA ARG A 135 42.12 12.18 6.00
C ARG A 135 42.32 13.65 6.28
#